data_AF-B8LF72-F1
#
_entry.id   AF-B8LF72-F1
#
_cell.length_a   1.000
_cell.length_b   1.000
_cell.length_c   1.000
_cell.angle_alpha   90.00
_cell.angle_beta   90.00
_cell.angle_gamma   90.00
#
_symmetry.space_group_name_H-M   'P 1'
#
loop_
_entity.id
_entity.type
_entity.pdbx_description
1 polymer ?
#
loop_
_entity_poly.entity_id
_entity_poly.type
_entity_poly.pdbx_seq_one_letter_code
_entity_poly.pdbx_strand_id
1 'polypeptide(L)' 'MPQLNLDPWFLILLSTWLAYAMILQPKISSYLPMNNLTNKDNKITNTNPWTWPWT' A
#
# COMPACT_ATOMS: atom_id res chain seq x y z
N MET A 1 15.37 3.64 -40.17
CA MET A 1 14.34 2.91 -39.38
C MET A 1 13.39 3.92 -38.78
N PRO A 2 12.06 3.75 -38.87
CA PRO A 2 11.08 4.75 -38.42
C PRO A 2 11.09 5.03 -36.90
N GLN A 3 11.61 4.09 -36.08
CA GLN A 3 11.72 4.28 -34.63
C GLN A 3 12.75 5.34 -34.20
N LEU A 4 13.70 5.69 -35.07
CA LEU A 4 14.77 6.66 -34.79
C LEU A 4 14.32 8.11 -34.98
N ASN A 5 13.09 8.35 -35.46
CA ASN A 5 12.55 9.69 -35.48
C ASN A 5 12.26 10.14 -34.04
N LEU A 6 12.96 11.17 -33.58
CA LEU A 6 12.85 11.76 -32.24
C LEU A 6 11.62 12.65 -32.07
N ASP A 7 11.05 13.16 -33.17
CA ASP A 7 9.95 14.12 -33.17
C ASP A 7 8.72 13.68 -32.33
N PRO A 8 8.24 12.42 -32.39
CA PRO A 8 7.08 12.01 -31.62
C PRO A 8 7.41 11.56 -30.17
N TRP A 9 8.67 11.32 -29.83
CA TRP A 9 9.03 10.64 -28.57
C TRP A 9 8.59 11.40 -27.32
N PHE A 10 8.72 12.72 -27.32
CA PHE A 10 8.31 13.55 -26.19
C PHE A 10 6.81 13.44 -25.91
N LEU A 11 5.98 13.47 -26.96
CA LEU A 11 4.53 13.34 -26.83
C LEU A 11 4.12 11.95 -26.38
N ILE A 12 4.77 10.91 -26.91
CA ILE A 12 4.52 9.52 -26.50
C ILE A 12 4.84 9.34 -25.01
N LEU A 13 6.00 9.84 -24.57
CA LEU A 13 6.39 9.79 -23.16
C LEU A 13 5.37 10.52 -22.30
N LEU A 14 5.06 11.78 -22.62
CA LEU A 14 4.12 12.58 -21.84
C LEU A 14 2.72 11.93 -21.75
N SER A 15 2.19 11.43 -22.87
CA SER A 15 0.90 10.74 -22.90
C SER A 15 0.91 9.45 -22.08
N THR A 16 2.01 8.70 -22.12
CA THR A 16 2.16 7.46 -21.34
C THR A 16 2.20 7.75 -19.85
N TRP A 17 2.96 8.78 -19.45
CA TRP A 17 3.00 9.24 -18.06
C TRP A 17 1.64 9.73 -17.56
N LEU A 18 0.91 10.48 -18.39
CA LEU A 18 -0.44 10.95 -18.04
C LEU A 18 -1.42 9.78 -17.86
N ALA A 19 -1.39 8.79 -18.76
CA ALA A 19 -2.23 7.60 -18.66
C ALA A 19 -1.91 6.79 -17.40
N TYR A 20 -0.63 6.62 -17.06
CA TYR A 20 -0.21 5.95 -15.83
C TYR A 20 -0.71 6.70 -14.59
N ALA A 21 -0.52 8.01 -14.53
CA ALA A 21 -0.93 8.84 -13.40
C ALA A 21 -2.45 8.88 -13.22
N MET A 22 -3.22 9.01 -14.31
CA MET A 22 -4.68 9.14 -14.22
C MET A 22 -5.39 7.80 -14.04
N ILE A 23 -4.89 6.71 -14.66
CA ILE A 23 -5.59 5.42 -14.68
C ILE A 23 -5.05 4.47 -13.61
N LEU A 24 -3.71 4.39 -13.46
CA LEU A 24 -3.10 3.39 -12.59
C LEU A 24 -3.07 3.83 -11.13
N GLN A 25 -2.79 5.11 -10.85
CA GLN A 25 -2.74 5.65 -9.48
C GLN A 25 -4.03 5.40 -8.67
N PRO A 26 -5.25 5.73 -9.15
CA PRO A 26 -6.46 5.51 -8.36
C PRO A 26 -6.77 4.02 -8.18
N LYS A 27 -6.41 3.18 -9.16
CA LYS A 27 -6.57 1.72 -9.05
C LYS A 27 -5.70 1.15 -7.94
N ILE A 28 -4.42 1.51 -7.90
CA ILE A 28 -3.49 1.02 -6.87
C ILE A 28 -3.88 1.55 -5.49
N SER A 29 -4.25 2.83 -5.39
CA SER A 29 -4.62 3.43 -4.10
C SER A 29 -5.93 2.86 -3.52
N SER A 30 -6.78 2.25 -4.33
CA SER A 30 -8.04 1.63 -3.88
C SER A 30 -7.85 0.30 -3.16
N TYR A 31 -6.66 -0.31 -3.23
CA TYR A 31 -6.42 -1.57 -2.54
C TYR A 31 -6.29 -1.37 -1.03
N LEU A 32 -7.14 -2.07 -0.28
CA LEU A 32 -7.02 -2.18 1.17
C LEU A 32 -5.82 -3.10 1.51
N PRO A 33 -4.88 -2.64 2.34
CA PRO A 33 -3.80 -3.50 2.81
C PRO A 33 -4.38 -4.64 3.67
N MET A 34 -4.03 -5.88 3.33
CA MET A 34 -4.51 -7.08 4.02
C MET A 34 -3.87 -7.28 5.40
N ASN A 35 -2.77 -6.57 5.68
CA ASN A 35 -2.31 -6.39 7.05
C ASN A 35 -3.22 -5.31 7.64
N ASN A 36 -4.21 -5.77 8.40
CA ASN A 36 -4.75 -4.96 9.47
C ASN A 36 -3.60 -4.78 10.46
N LEU A 37 -3.01 -3.58 10.50
CA LEU A 37 -2.33 -3.10 11.71
C LEU A 37 -3.42 -3.05 12.80
N THR A 38 -3.73 -4.23 13.35
CA THR A 38 -4.54 -4.36 14.53
C THR A 38 -3.70 -3.67 15.57
N ASN A 39 -4.05 -2.41 15.85
CA ASN A 39 -3.52 -1.69 16.98
C ASN A 39 -3.88 -2.60 18.15
N LYS A 40 -2.90 -3.39 18.60
CA LYS A 40 -3.10 -4.34 19.66
C LYS A 40 -3.21 -3.42 20.85
N ASP A 41 -4.45 -2.98 21.11
CA ASP A 41 -4.76 -2.18 22.28
C ASP A 41 -4.05 -2.89 23.40
N ASN A 42 -3.13 -2.18 24.05
CA ASN A 42 -2.47 -2.64 25.25
C ASN A 42 -3.56 -2.68 26.33
N LYS A 43 -4.55 -3.56 26.19
CA LYS A 43 -5.33 -4.07 27.30
C LYS A 43 -4.27 -4.69 28.17
N ILE A 44 -3.93 -3.98 29.23
CA ILE A 44 -3.20 -4.51 30.37
C ILE A 44 -3.92 -5.81 30.69
N THR A 45 -3.33 -6.93 30.25
CA THR A 45 -3.82 -8.24 30.63
C THR A 45 -3.58 -8.26 32.12
N ASN A 46 -4.65 -8.04 32.89
CA ASN A 46 -4.61 -8.19 34.32
C ASN A 46 -4.48 -9.70 34.55
N THR A 47 -3.26 -10.20 34.41
CA THR A 47 -2.90 -11.58 34.66
C THR A 47 -3.11 -11.76 36.14
N ASN A 48 -4.25 -12.33 36.52
CA ASN A 48 -4.48 -12.72 37.89
C ASN A 48 -3.35 -13.71 38.23
N PRO A 49 -2.44 -13.40 39.16
CA PRO A 49 -1.37 -14.33 39.51
C PRO A 49 -2.03 -15.61 40.00
N TRP A 50 -1.59 -16.74 39.46
CA TRP A 50 -2.10 -18.05 39.86
C TRP A 50 -1.95 -18.22 41.38
N THR A 51 -3.07 -18.17 42.10
CA THR A 51 -3.09 -18.39 43.54
C THR A 51 -2.86 -19.87 43.80
N TRP A 52 -1.63 -20.23 44.15
CA TRP A 52 -1.31 -21.58 44.62
C TRP A 52 -2.12 -21.89 45.88
N PRO A 53 -2.63 -23.13 46.05
CA PRO A 53 -3.62 -23.46 47.07
C PRO A 53 -3.02 -23.77 48.45
N TRP A 54 -1.81 -23.30 48.76
CA TRP A 54 -1.10 -23.64 50.00
C TRP A 54 -0.78 -22.43 50.88
N THR A 55 -1.72 -21.50 51.01
CA THR A 55 -1.77 -20.55 52.14
C THR A 55 -2.96 -20.86 53.02
#